data_AF-A0A1L3NH79-F1
#
_entry.id   AF-A0A1L3NH79-F1
#
_cell.length_a   1.000
_cell.length_b   1.000
_cell.length_c   1.000
_cell.angle_alpha   90.00
_cell.angle_beta   90.00
_cell.angle_gamma   90.00
#
_symmetry.space_group_name_H-M   'P 1'
#
loop_
_entity.id
_entity.type
_entity.pdbx_description
1 polymer ?
#
loop_
_entity_poly.entity_id
_entity_poly.type
_entity_poly.pdbx_seq_one_letter_code
_entity_poly.pdbx_strand_id
1 'polypeptide(L)'
;MNWYGIAIGIGSFFIIGVLDPVVIKVEYYFRKKVRPAFLLLGIDCNVVSLAVGHIVISVLLAVLGFSLFWSIRELRQQKERVKKGWFPKNPKKK
;
A
#
# COMPACT_ATOMS: atom_id res chain seq x y z
N MET A 1 4.74 -0.57 -31.30
CA MET A 1 3.68 -0.15 -30.35
C MET A 1 4.24 -0.14 -28.93
N ASN A 2 3.91 0.89 -28.13
CA ASN A 2 4.35 1.00 -26.73
C ASN A 2 3.51 0.10 -25.81
N TRP A 3 3.80 -1.21 -25.83
CA TRP A 3 3.19 -2.21 -24.95
C TRP A 3 3.46 -1.96 -23.45
N TYR A 4 4.48 -1.16 -23.14
CA TYR A 4 4.84 -0.78 -21.78
C TYR A 4 3.70 -0.09 -21.02
N GLY A 5 2.89 0.75 -21.69
CA GLY A 5 1.78 1.43 -21.03
C GLY A 5 0.71 0.45 -20.52
N ILE A 6 0.38 -0.57 -21.33
CA ILE A 6 -0.58 -1.61 -20.94
C ILE A 6 0.00 -2.47 -19.82
N ALA A 7 1.27 -2.88 -19.94
CA ALA A 7 1.95 -3.66 -18.91
C ALA A 7 2.00 -2.92 -17.55
N ILE A 8 2.35 -1.63 -17.56
CA ILE A 8 2.37 -0.78 -16.36
C ILE A 8 0.97 -0.62 -15.79
N GLY A 9 -0.05 -0.38 -16.62
CA GLY A 9 -1.43 -0.22 -16.17
C GLY A 9 -1.96 -1.47 -15.47
N ILE A 10 -1.77 -2.64 -16.07
CA ILE A 10 -2.18 -3.93 -15.48
C ILE A 10 -1.41 -4.18 -14.18
N GLY A 11 -0.09 -4.00 -14.18
CA GLY A 11 0.73 -4.19 -13.00
C GLY A 11 0.35 -3.24 -11.86
N SER A 12 0.07 -1.97 -12.17
CA SER A 12 -0.32 -0.97 -11.17
C SER A 12 -1.68 -1.30 -10.55
N PHE A 13 -2.66 -1.71 -11.37
CA PHE A 13 -3.97 -2.11 -10.88
C PHE A 13 -3.87 -3.33 -9.95
N PHE A 14 -3.03 -4.29 -10.31
CA PHE A 14 -2.78 -5.48 -9.48
C PHE A 14 -2.10 -5.12 -8.15
N ILE A 15 -1.08 -4.26 -8.19
CA ILE A 15 -0.38 -3.77 -6.99
C ILE A 15 -1.36 -3.09 -6.05
N ILE A 16 -2.13 -2.09 -6.53
CA ILE A 16 -3.10 -1.35 -5.71
C ILE A 16 -4.16 -2.30 -5.16
N GLY A 17 -4.75 -3.13 -6.03
CA GLY A 17 -5.84 -4.04 -5.66
C GLY A 17 -5.46 -5.07 -4.61
N VAL A 18 -4.22 -5.56 -4.59
CA VAL A 18 -3.74 -6.51 -3.58
C VAL A 18 -3.22 -5.80 -2.33
N LEU A 19 -2.51 -4.68 -2.49
CA LEU A 19 -1.80 -4.01 -1.40
C LEU A 19 -2.76 -3.39 -0.38
N ASP A 20 -3.84 -2.76 -0.82
CA ASP A 20 -4.80 -2.11 0.09
C ASP A 20 -5.48 -3.12 1.06
N PRO A 21 -6.06 -4.25 0.61
CA PRO A 21 -6.59 -5.28 1.51
C PRO A 21 -5.53 -5.89 2.43
N VAL A 22 -4.32 -6.12 1.93
CA VAL A 22 -3.21 -6.68 2.70
C VAL A 22 -2.81 -5.74 3.83
N VAL A 23 -2.65 -4.45 3.55
CA VAL A 23 -2.29 -3.43 4.55
C VAL A 23 -3.37 -3.34 5.64
N ILE A 24 -4.65 -3.37 5.26
CA ILE A 24 -5.77 -3.37 6.21
C ILE A 24 -5.72 -4.61 7.10
N LYS A 25 -5.52 -5.81 6.53
CA LYS A 25 -5.37 -7.04 7.31
C LYS A 25 -4.16 -6.97 8.24
N VAL A 26 -3.00 -6.52 7.75
CA VAL A 26 -1.79 -6.37 8.55
C VAL A 26 -2.06 -5.46 9.73
N GLU A 27 -2.64 -4.27 9.57
CA GLU A 27 -2.96 -3.39 10.72
C GLU A 27 -4.09 -3.94 11.61
N TYR A 28 -5.00 -4.75 11.06
CA TYR A 28 -6.06 -5.42 11.82
C TYR A 28 -5.51 -6.51 12.76
N TYR A 29 -4.47 -7.23 12.32
CA TYR A 29 -3.80 -8.28 13.10
C TYR A 29 -2.58 -7.77 13.91
N PHE A 30 -1.75 -6.89 13.35
CA PHE A 30 -0.57 -6.31 14.00
C PHE A 30 -0.90 -4.97 14.70
N ARG A 31 -0.61 -4.91 16.01
CA ARG A 31 -0.87 -3.76 16.90
C ARG A 31 -0.24 -2.45 16.41
N LYS A 32 -1.05 -1.37 16.39
CA LYS A 32 -0.83 0.09 16.61
C LYS A 32 0.40 0.84 16.06
N LYS A 33 1.46 0.18 15.58
CA LYS A 33 2.75 0.76 15.15
C LYS A 33 3.20 0.34 13.75
N VAL A 34 2.33 -0.24 12.91
CA VAL A 34 2.73 -0.62 11.54
C VAL A 34 2.88 0.59 10.62
N ARG A 35 2.21 1.72 10.94
CA ARG A 35 2.27 2.98 10.18
C ARG A 35 3.70 3.46 9.82
N PRO A 36 4.66 3.61 10.76
CA PRO A 36 6.03 3.97 10.41
C PRO A 36 6.73 2.91 9.56
N ALA A 37 6.41 1.62 9.71
CA ALA A 37 6.99 0.57 8.86
C ALA A 37 6.53 0.72 7.40
N PHE A 38 5.25 1.02 7.16
CA PHE A 38 4.76 1.33 5.81
C PHE A 38 5.42 2.58 5.21
N LEU A 39 5.74 3.57 6.05
CA LEU A 39 6.39 4.80 5.61
C LEU A 39 7.85 4.55 5.21
N LEU A 40 8.59 3.80 6.04
CA LEU A 40 9.95 3.38 5.71
C LEU A 40 9.98 2.53 4.44
N LEU A 41 9.11 1.53 4.35
CA LEU A 41 9.06 0.61 3.20
C LEU A 41 8.66 1.34 1.91
N GLY A 42 7.79 2.35 1.99
CA GLY A 42 7.45 3.22 0.85
C GLY A 42 8.63 4.07 0.39
N ILE A 43 9.43 4.61 1.30
CA ILE A 43 10.65 5.36 0.96
C ILE A 43 11.66 4.42 0.31
N ASP A 44 11.93 3.27 0.93
CA ASP A 44 12.89 2.29 0.42
C ASP A 44 12.51 1.84 -1.00
N CYS A 45 11.23 1.54 -1.27
CA CYS A 45 10.78 1.20 -2.62
C CYS A 45 10.99 2.31 -3.65
N ASN A 46 10.78 3.57 -3.27
CA ASN A 46 11.02 4.71 -4.17
C ASN A 46 12.52 4.94 -4.41
N VAL A 47 13.37 4.78 -3.39
CA VAL A 47 14.83 4.87 -3.54
C VAL A 47 15.35 3.75 -4.43
N VAL A 48 14.86 2.52 -4.22
CA VAL A 48 15.22 1.37 -5.06
C VAL A 48 14.73 1.57 -6.50
N SER A 49 13.56 2.19 -6.71
CA SER A 49 13.04 2.51 -8.05
C SER A 49 14.03 3.34 -8.89
N LEU A 50 14.78 4.26 -8.25
CA LEU A 50 15.79 5.10 -8.92
C LEU A 50 17.03 4.31 -9.37
N ALA A 51 17.34 3.20 -8.71
CA ALA A 51 18.48 2.35 -9.06
C ALA A 51 18.16 1.31 -10.14
N VAL A 52 16.89 1.15 -10.52
CA VAL A 52 16.44 0.14 -11.48
C VAL A 52 16.48 0.68 -12.91
N GLY A 53 17.33 0.08 -13.75
CA GLY A 53 17.47 0.47 -15.17
C GLY A 53 16.29 0.09 -16.08
N HIS A 54 15.40 -0.79 -15.64
CA HIS A 54 14.25 -1.22 -16.45
C HIS A 54 13.00 -0.37 -16.15
N ILE A 55 12.59 0.46 -17.11
CA ILE A 55 11.52 1.47 -16.94
C ILE A 55 10.22 0.89 -16.38
N VAL A 56 9.76 -0.27 -16.83
CA VAL A 56 8.52 -0.89 -16.34
C VAL A 56 8.62 -1.24 -14.86
N ILE A 57 9.76 -1.78 -14.44
CA ILE A 57 9.97 -2.25 -13.06
C ILE A 57 10.18 -1.05 -12.15
N SER A 58 10.95 -0.06 -12.61
CA SER A 58 11.13 1.22 -11.92
C SER A 58 9.78 1.90 -11.65
N VAL A 59 8.91 2.00 -12.67
CA VAL A 59 7.58 2.59 -12.52
C VAL A 59 6.69 1.78 -11.57
N LEU A 60 6.67 0.45 -11.67
CA LEU A 60 5.87 -0.39 -10.76
C LEU A 60 6.34 -0.28 -9.30
N LEU A 61 7.65 -0.18 -9.06
CA LEU A 61 8.22 0.07 -7.73
C LEU A 61 7.82 1.44 -7.19
N ALA A 62 7.85 2.48 -8.02
CA ALA A 62 7.39 3.81 -7.63
C ALA A 62 5.89 3.79 -7.29
N VAL A 63 5.06 3.16 -8.13
CA VAL A 63 3.62 2.99 -7.87
C VAL A 63 3.42 2.27 -6.54
N LEU A 64 4.13 1.17 -6.29
CA LEU A 64 4.05 0.43 -5.03
C LEU A 64 4.43 1.32 -3.83
N GLY A 65 5.51 2.08 -3.92
CA GLY A 65 5.94 3.01 -2.89
C GLY A 65 4.89 4.09 -2.57
N PHE A 66 4.31 4.71 -3.59
CA PHE A 66 3.22 5.69 -3.42
C PHE A 66 1.92 5.05 -2.91
N SER A 67 1.59 3.83 -3.34
CA SER A 67 0.45 3.09 -2.82
C SER A 67 0.60 2.81 -1.33
N LEU A 68 1.80 2.46 -0.84
CA LEU A 68 2.07 2.29 0.59
C LEU A 68 1.83 3.58 1.39
N PHE A 69 2.25 4.73 0.86
CA PHE A 69 1.95 6.02 1.48
C PHE A 69 0.45 6.30 1.53
N TRP A 70 -0.28 5.99 0.45
CA TRP A 70 -1.73 6.13 0.40
C TRP A 70 -2.43 5.24 1.44
N SER A 71 -1.99 3.99 1.58
CA SER A 71 -2.60 3.06 2.53
C SER A 71 -2.48 3.54 3.99
N ILE A 72 -1.47 4.33 4.37
CA ILE A 72 -1.39 4.96 5.71
C ILE A 72 -2.58 5.91 5.94
N ARG A 73 -2.97 6.66 4.91
CA ARG A 73 -4.14 7.55 4.97
C ARG A 73 -5.44 6.75 5.00
N GLU A 74 -5.57 5.71 4.18
CA GLU A 74 -6.72 4.80 4.17
C GLU A 74 -6.92 4.16 5.55
N LEU A 75 -5.85 3.64 6.17
CA LEU A 75 -5.90 3.05 7.52
C LEU A 75 -6.44 4.03 8.58
N ARG A 76 -6.14 5.32 8.45
CA ARG A 76 -6.65 6.36 9.36
C ARG A 76 -8.15 6.56 9.19
N GLN A 77 -8.61 6.67 7.95
CA GLN A 77 -10.04 6.79 7.63
C GLN A 77 -10.80 5.52 8.03
N GLN A 78 -10.22 4.34 7.82
CA GLN A 78 -10.80 3.07 8.27
C GLN A 78 -10.95 3.01 9.79
N LYS A 79 -9.96 3.49 10.55
CA LYS A 79 -10.08 3.60 12.02
C LYS A 79 -11.21 4.54 12.45
N GLU A 80 -11.42 5.64 11.73
CA GLU A 80 -12.54 6.55 11.98
C GLU A 80 -13.89 5.91 11.62
N ARG A 81 -13.98 5.20 10.49
CA ARG A 81 -15.20 4.45 10.09
C ARG A 81 -15.55 3.36 11.11
N VAL A 82 -14.56 2.63 11.61
CA VAL A 82 -14.71 1.65 12.70
C VAL A 82 -15.10 2.34 14.01
N LYS A 83 -14.57 3.54 14.31
CA LYS A 83 -14.96 4.33 15.50
C LYS A 83 -16.41 4.82 15.40
N LYS A 84 -16.89 5.14 14.20
CA LYS A 84 -18.28 5.49 13.88
C LYS A 84 -19.24 4.27 13.90
N GLY A 85 -18.72 3.05 14.08
CA GLY A 85 -19.52 1.83 14.15
C GLY A 85 -19.94 1.26 12.80
N TRP A 86 -19.46 1.81 11.68
CA TRP A 86 -19.80 1.32 10.34
C TRP A 86 -19.15 -0.03 10.00
N PHE A 87 -18.08 -0.39 10.71
CA PHE A 87 -17.37 -1.66 10.56
C PHE A 87 -17.06 -2.28 11.92
N PRO A 88 -17.16 -3.62 12.06
CA PRO A 88 -16.88 -4.30 13.31
C PRO A 88 -15.43 -4.10 13.73
N LYS A 89 -15.22 -3.74 15.01
CA LYS A 89 -13.89 -3.77 15.62
C LYS A 89 -13.43 -5.22 15.73
N ASN A 90 -12.14 -5.45 15.50
CA ASN A 90 -11.53 -6.76 15.76
C ASN A 90 -11.83 -7.23 17.20
N PRO A 91 -12.58 -8.34 17.39
CA PRO A 91 -12.87 -8.87 18.72
C PRO A 91 -11.63 -9.47 19.40
N LYS A 92 -10.56 -9.74 18.65
CA LYS A 92 -9.25 -10.15 19.21
C LYS A 92 -8.44 -8.98 19.79
N LYS A 93 -8.99 -7.76 19.84
CA LYS A 93 -8.41 -6.64 20.59
C LYS A 93 -8.58 -6.87 22.10
N LYS A 94 -7.62 -7.58 22.71
CA LYS A 94 -7.30 -7.44 24.14
C LYS A 94 -6.26 -6.33 24.35
#